data_AF-A0A662PUD1-F1
#
_entry.id   AF-A0A662PUD1-F1
#
_cell.length_a   1.000
_cell.length_b   1.000
_cell.length_c   1.000
_cell.angle_alpha   90.00
_cell.angle_beta   90.00
_cell.angle_gamma   90.00
#
_symmetry.space_group_name_H-M   'P 1'
#
loop_
_entity.id
_entity.type
_entity.pdbx_description
1 polymer ?
#
loop_
_entity_poly.entity_id
_entity_poly.type
_entity_poly.pdbx_seq_one_letter_code
_entity_poly.pdbx_strand_id
1 'polypeptide(L)' 'MIRFESVEYVYPNGVKALDGIDLEIRDGEIVAIMGENGAGKTTLIKHLNGLL' A
#
# COMPACT_ATOMS: atom_id res chain seq x y z
N MET A 1 2.10 -15.54 2.82
CA MET A 1 1.47 -14.88 1.65
C MET A 1 0.78 -13.61 2.13
N ILE A 2 1.00 -12.48 1.45
CA ILE A 2 0.28 -11.22 1.69
C ILE A 2 -0.55 -10.91 0.45
N ARG A 3 -1.81 -10.49 0.65
CA ARG A 3 -2.73 -10.14 -0.44
C ARG A 3 -3.53 -8.89 -0.10
N PHE A 4 -3.50 -7.90 -0.99
CA PHE A 4 -4.36 -6.73 -0.99
C PHE A 4 -5.33 -6.85 -2.15
N GLU A 5 -6.60 -6.55 -1.89
CA GLU A 5 -7.69 -6.60 -2.86
C GLU A 5 -8.40 -5.24 -2.84
N SER A 6 -8.22 -4.47 -3.90
CA SER A 6 -8.85 -3.16 -4.10
C SER A 6 -8.70 -2.23 -2.89
N VAL A 7 -7.50 -2.17 -2.31
CA VAL A 7 -7.26 -1.38 -1.10
C VAL A 7 -7.31 0.12 -1.43
N GLU A 8 -8.22 0.82 -0.77
CA GLU A 8 -8.37 2.26 -0.83
C GLU A 8 -8.12 2.88 0.55
N TYR A 9 -7.48 4.05 0.56
CA TYR A 9 -7.28 4.79 1.80
C TYR A 9 -7.22 6.28 1.56
N VAL A 10 -8.03 7.03 2.32
CA VAL A 10 -8.07 8.49 2.32
C VAL A 10 -7.74 8.97 3.72
N TYR A 11 -6.71 9.82 3.85
CA TYR A 11 -6.37 10.43 5.14
C TYR A 11 -7.47 11.43 5.57
N PRO A 12 -7.57 11.77 6.87
CA PRO A 12 -8.54 12.75 7.37
C PRO A 12 -8.47 14.13 6.71
N ASN A 13 -7.32 14.48 6.11
CA ASN A 13 -7.13 15.72 5.34
C ASN A 13 -7.67 15.64 3.90
N GLY A 14 -8.31 14.54 3.51
CA GLY A 14 -8.90 14.34 2.19
C GLY A 14 -7.93 13.81 1.12
N VAL A 15 -6.66 13.57 1.45
CA VAL A 15 -5.70 13.01 0.48
C VAL A 15 -5.98 11.53 0.27
N LYS A 16 -6.37 11.15 -0.96
CA LYS A 16 -6.45 9.75 -1.39
C LYS A 16 -5.04 9.20 -1.60
N ALA A 17 -4.58 8.41 -0.65
CA ALA A 17 -3.21 7.89 -0.64
C ALA A 17 -3.09 6.49 -1.25
N LEU A 18 -4.15 5.69 -1.22
CA LEU A 18 -4.27 4.43 -1.94
C LEU A 18 -5.58 4.44 -2.74
N ASP A 19 -5.52 3.96 -3.98
CA ASP A 19 -6.62 4.00 -4.94
C ASP A 19 -6.76 2.66 -5.65
N GLY A 20 -7.55 1.76 -5.06
CA GLY A 20 -7.87 0.46 -5.64
C GLY A 20 -6.64 -0.43 -5.84
N ILE A 21 -5.76 -0.51 -4.85
CA ILE A 21 -4.49 -1.25 -4.99
C ILE A 21 -4.73 -2.76 -4.83
N ASP A 22 -4.39 -3.51 -5.87
CA ASP A 22 -4.25 -4.97 -5.84
C ASP A 22 -2.76 -5.36 -5.77
N LEU A 23 -2.40 -6.19 -4.81
CA LEU A 23 -1.02 -6.65 -4.61
C LEU A 23 -1.00 -8.07 -4.04
N GLU A 24 -0.18 -8.94 -4.61
CA GLU A 24 0.11 -10.27 -4.06
C GLU A 24 1.62 -10.36 -3.82
N ILE A 25 2.01 -10.75 -2.60
CA ILE A 25 3.41 -11.06 -2.25
C ILE A 25 3.46 -12.48 -1.73
N ARG A 26 4.25 -13.31 -2.40
CA ARG A 26 4.43 -14.73 -2.07
C ARG A 26 5.47 -14.92 -0.98
N ASP A 27 5.46 -16.08 -0.35
CA ASP A 27 6.43 -16.40 0.70
C ASP A 27 7.85 -16.45 0.12
N GLY A 28 8.76 -15.73 0.78
CA GLY A 28 10.15 -15.60 0.34
C GLY A 28 10.38 -14.58 -0.79
N GLU A 29 9.36 -13.90 -1.27
CA GLU A 29 9.49 -12.88 -2.32
C GLU A 29 10.10 -11.58 -1.77
N ILE A 30 11.00 -10.97 -2.55
CA ILE A 30 11.58 -9.66 -2.25
C ILE A 30 11.01 -8.65 -3.25
N VAL A 31 10.26 -7.67 -2.74
CA VAL A 31 9.55 -6.67 -3.55
C VAL A 31 10.11 -5.28 -3.27
N ALA A 32 10.33 -4.50 -4.32
CA ALA A 32 10.68 -3.08 -4.22
C ALA A 32 9.47 -2.20 -4.57
N ILE A 33 9.11 -1.28 -3.69
CA ILE A 33 8.04 -0.29 -3.93
C ILE A 33 8.67 1.03 -4.38
N MET A 34 8.45 1.39 -5.64
CA MET A 34 9.06 2.55 -6.30
C MET A 34 7.99 3.59 -6.68
N GLY A 35 8.40 4.86 -6.81
CA GLY A 35 7.51 5.95 -7.21
C GLY A 35 7.92 7.28 -6.60
N GLU A 36 7.31 8.38 -7.06
CA GLU A 36 7.61 9.74 -6.58
C GLU A 36 7.18 9.97 -5.13
N ASN A 37 7.67 11.06 -4.52
CA ASN A 37 7.22 11.48 -3.20
C ASN A 37 5.72 11.81 -3.23
N GLY A 38 4.97 11.30 -2.26
CA GLY A 38 3.52 11.44 -2.21
C GLY A 38 2.73 10.35 -2.93
N ALA A 39 3.37 9.45 -3.69
CA ALA A 39 2.69 8.37 -4.42
C ALA A 39 2.07 7.24 -3.56
N GLY A 40 1.94 7.43 -2.24
CA GLY A 40 1.29 6.43 -1.36
C GLY A 40 2.19 5.31 -0.82
N LYS A 41 3.48 5.24 -1.19
CA LYS A 41 4.41 4.15 -0.80
C LYS A 41 4.43 3.86 0.72
N THR A 42 4.63 4.90 1.53
CA THR A 42 4.67 4.74 3.00
C THR A 42 3.30 4.32 3.55
N THR A 43 2.21 4.78 2.95
CA THR A 43 0.85 4.37 3.33
C THR A 43 0.65 2.90 3.01
N LEU A 44 1.09 2.42 1.84
CA LEU A 44 1.02 1.01 1.46
C LEU A 44 1.80 0.12 2.44
N ILE A 45 3.04 0.51 2.78
CA ILE A 45 3.87 -0.23 3.75
C ILE A 45 3.23 -0.26 5.15
N LYS A 46 2.58 0.81 5.60
CA LYS A 46 1.88 0.83 6.88
C LYS A 46 0.71 -0.17 6.91
N HIS A 47 -0.07 -0.28 5.82
CA HIS A 47 -1.11 -1.29 5.73
C HIS A 47 -0.51 -2.70 5.69
N LEU A 48 0.61 -2.91 4.98
CA LEU A 48 1.30 -4.21 4.94
C LEU A 48 1.73 -4.66 6.34
N ASN A 49 2.13 -3.71 7.19
CA ASN A 49 2.55 -3.96 8.57
C ASN A 49 1.38 -3.93 9.59
N GLY A 50 0.14 -3.71 9.15
CA GLY A 50 -1.04 -3.60 10.03
C GLY A 50 -1.05 -2.36 10.93
N LEU A 51 -0.38 -1.28 10.53
CA LEU A 51 -0.32 0.00 11.26
C LEU A 51 -1.40 1.00 10.83
N LEU A 52 -2.03 0.76 9.68
CA LEU A 52 -3.16 1.50 9.13
C LEU A 52 -4.17 0.51 8.54
#